data_AF-I9FEL9-F1
#
_entry.id   AF-I9FEL9-F1
#
_cell.length_a   1.000
_cell.length_b   1.000
_cell.length_c   1.000
_cell.angle_alpha   90.00
_cell.angle_beta   90.00
_cell.angle_gamma   90.00
#
_symmetry.space_group_name_H-M   'P 1'
#
loop_
_entity.id
_entity.type
_entity.pdbx_description
1 polymer ?
#
loop_
_entity_poly.entity_id
_entity_poly.type
_entity_poly.pdbx_seq_one_letter_code
_entity_poly.pdbx_strand_id
1 'polypeptide(L)'
;MPLFDKAGITVKKKPDLKAKLDKEFSLFIRLRDCMPNGFFRCISCGQIKPFVQADCGHYFSRTHLATRFDENNCHAECRHCLTPDSLVLMKDFIWKQLGEISVGEEIFAFDEEVIYKTSRRYRVGRVTHIERDIQDVYEVELENGDKMKTTANHKWLARARQGTSYTWIETQEMWVNGVNLHGKHKTGPHTDRTTTIVCKPFQVIQQEKSYESGWIAGMIDADGHICQQNISNPDGTKRYGFRVGIAQCEKYMDICSEIKRLLEKFTGNNKTCRQMMEDSNRRGTFKKTYQSWQFLITATNIEKLQFLMRVRPHKIEKVDIEKLGKLKSQYDTKVKGIKYIGKEEIVVMETDTRTFIANGYAMHNCNRFKADHLEDYRVNLIAKIGQQKFDLLKVKADGTSKMTDFEYEQLIKYYKALNKKLRKEKGL
;
A
#
# COMPACT_ATOMS: atom_id res chain seq x y z
N MET A 1 19.88 -7.64 -26.50
CA MET A 1 20.90 -7.63 -25.43
C MET A 1 21.69 -6.33 -25.50
N PRO A 2 21.85 -5.61 -24.38
CA PRO A 2 22.80 -4.49 -24.25
C PRO A 2 24.17 -4.82 -24.84
N LEU A 3 24.86 -3.80 -25.36
CA LEU A 3 26.13 -3.94 -26.10
C LEU A 3 27.19 -4.76 -25.33
N PHE A 4 27.27 -4.57 -24.02
CA PHE A 4 28.22 -5.22 -23.12
C PHE A 4 27.87 -6.68 -22.79
N ASP A 5 26.58 -7.02 -22.83
CA ASP A 5 26.10 -8.39 -22.57
C ASP A 5 26.43 -9.33 -23.74
N LYS A 6 26.64 -8.80 -24.96
CA LYS A 6 27.10 -9.59 -26.12
C LYS A 6 28.57 -9.97 -26.05
N ALA A 7 29.37 -9.25 -25.25
CA ALA A 7 30.82 -9.43 -25.17
C ALA A 7 31.29 -10.13 -23.88
N GLY A 8 30.36 -10.57 -23.01
CA GLY A 8 30.71 -11.19 -21.72
C GLY A 8 31.36 -10.23 -20.71
N ILE A 9 31.26 -8.91 -20.92
CA ILE A 9 31.92 -7.90 -20.08
C ILE A 9 30.97 -7.47 -18.95
N THR A 10 31.33 -7.79 -17.71
CA THR A 10 30.57 -7.36 -16.53
C THR A 10 30.92 -5.92 -16.16
N VAL A 11 30.03 -4.98 -16.46
CA VAL A 11 30.21 -3.55 -16.10
C VAL A 11 29.79 -3.33 -14.64
N LYS A 12 30.72 -2.89 -13.78
CA LYS A 12 30.41 -2.51 -12.39
C LYS A 12 29.41 -1.34 -12.40
N LYS A 13 28.25 -1.50 -11.72
CA LYS A 13 27.29 -0.40 -11.54
C LYS A 13 27.95 0.74 -10.77
N LYS A 14 27.86 1.95 -11.32
CA LYS A 14 28.32 3.17 -10.65
C LYS A 14 27.56 3.36 -9.32
N PRO A 15 28.23 3.72 -8.21
CA PRO A 15 27.55 3.99 -6.96
C PRO A 15 26.56 5.14 -7.11
N ASP A 16 25.36 4.99 -6.54
CA ASP A 16 24.33 6.04 -6.54
C ASP A 16 24.70 7.12 -5.50
N LEU A 17 25.48 8.11 -5.95
CA LEU A 17 25.93 9.22 -5.13
C LEU A 17 24.76 10.08 -4.64
N LYS A 18 23.69 10.20 -5.42
CA LYS A 18 22.51 10.97 -5.05
C LYS A 18 21.78 10.33 -3.87
N ALA A 19 21.55 9.01 -3.91
CA ALA A 19 20.94 8.28 -2.80
C ALA A 19 21.80 8.32 -1.52
N LYS A 20 23.14 8.28 -1.66
CA LYS A 20 24.06 8.46 -0.53
C LYS A 20 23.94 9.86 0.07
N LEU A 21 23.90 10.90 -0.76
CA LEU A 21 23.72 12.28 -0.29
C LEU A 21 22.36 12.46 0.40
N ASP A 22 21.27 11.92 -0.15
CA ASP A 22 19.94 11.96 0.48
C ASP A 22 19.96 11.40 1.91
N LYS A 23 20.70 10.32 2.14
CA LYS A 23 20.80 9.71 3.48
C LYS A 23 21.54 10.62 4.47
N GLU A 24 22.71 11.12 4.09
CA GLU A 24 23.52 11.98 4.97
C GLU A 24 22.84 13.33 5.22
N PHE A 25 22.28 13.94 4.18
CA PHE A 25 21.53 15.19 4.28
C PHE A 25 20.26 15.03 5.14
N SER A 26 19.50 13.94 4.94
CA SER A 26 18.32 13.65 5.77
C SER A 26 18.66 13.44 7.24
N LEU A 27 19.84 12.89 7.57
CA LEU A 27 20.29 12.79 8.95
C LEU A 27 20.68 14.16 9.52
N PHE A 28 21.36 14.98 8.72
CA PHE A 28 21.77 16.33 9.10
C PHE A 28 20.57 17.20 9.48
N ILE A 29 19.55 17.27 8.62
CA ILE A 29 18.36 18.10 8.88
C ILE A 29 17.69 17.73 10.20
N ARG A 30 17.56 16.43 10.48
CA ARG A 30 16.97 15.96 11.74
C ARG A 30 17.82 16.34 12.95
N LEU A 31 19.14 16.17 12.86
CA LEU A 31 20.07 16.50 13.96
C LEU A 31 20.13 18.01 14.22
N ARG A 32 20.12 18.81 13.15
CA ARG A 32 20.10 20.27 13.20
C ARG A 32 18.86 20.78 13.92
N ASP A 33 17.69 20.22 13.58
CA ASP A 33 16.40 20.62 14.13
C ASP A 33 16.08 19.98 15.50
N CYS A 34 16.93 19.05 15.95
CA CYS A 34 16.83 18.44 17.26
C CYS A 34 17.39 19.38 18.34
N MET A 35 16.64 19.54 19.42
CA MET A 35 17.03 20.19 20.66
C MET A 35 18.00 19.30 21.47
N PRO A 36 18.80 19.88 22.38
CA PRO A 36 19.81 19.12 23.16
C PRO A 36 19.27 17.98 24.02
N ASN A 37 17.96 17.97 24.32
CA ASN A 37 17.30 16.91 25.08
C ASN A 37 16.87 15.70 24.23
N GLY A 38 17.23 15.66 22.94
CA GLY A 38 16.85 14.58 22.04
C GLY A 38 15.41 14.69 21.53
N PHE A 39 14.79 15.87 21.56
CA PHE A 39 13.46 16.14 20.99
C PHE A 39 13.57 17.15 19.84
N PHE A 40 12.58 17.26 18.97
CA PHE A 40 12.49 18.25 17.89
C PHE A 40 11.08 18.82 17.85
N ARG A 41 10.93 20.05 17.34
CA ARG A 41 9.62 20.61 17.01
C ARG A 41 9.31 20.28 15.56
N CYS A 42 8.22 19.54 15.33
CA CYS A 42 7.77 19.19 13.98
C CYS A 42 7.42 20.46 13.20
N ILE A 43 7.98 20.60 12.00
CA ILE A 43 7.72 21.75 11.13
C ILE A 43 6.27 21.77 10.62
N SER A 44 5.65 20.60 10.46
CA SER A 44 4.33 20.48 9.85
C SER A 44 3.21 20.64 10.89
N CYS A 45 3.30 19.96 12.05
CA CYS A 45 2.27 20.03 13.09
C CYS A 45 2.62 20.90 14.32
N GLY A 46 3.82 21.47 14.40
CA GLY A 46 4.25 22.36 15.49
C GLY A 46 4.50 21.70 16.86
N GLN A 47 4.22 20.40 17.01
CA GLN A 47 4.39 19.65 18.27
C GLN A 47 5.86 19.29 18.56
N ILE A 48 6.21 19.14 19.84
CA ILE A 48 7.54 18.67 20.29
C ILE A 48 7.52 17.14 20.41
N LYS A 49 8.45 16.44 19.76
CA LYS A 49 8.51 14.98 19.63
C LYS A 49 9.96 14.47 19.75
N PRO A 50 10.23 13.22 20.18
CA PRO A 50 11.59 12.70 20.33
C PRO A 50 12.30 12.53 18.97
N PHE A 51 13.64 12.58 18.95
CA PHE A 51 14.47 12.55 17.74
C PHE A 51 14.25 11.30 16.88
N VAL A 52 13.90 10.18 17.49
CA VAL A 52 13.58 8.93 16.79
C VAL A 52 12.38 9.09 15.84
N GLN A 53 11.45 9.99 16.18
CA GLN A 53 10.27 10.34 15.37
C GLN A 53 10.56 11.37 14.29
N ALA A 54 11.77 11.93 14.26
CA ALA A 54 12.14 12.91 13.25
C ALA A 54 12.35 12.21 11.91
N ASP A 55 11.62 12.66 10.90
CA ASP A 55 11.98 12.49 9.50
C ASP A 55 12.35 13.84 8.87
N CYS A 56 13.00 13.86 7.70
CA CYS A 56 13.33 15.10 6.99
C CYS A 56 12.23 15.43 5.96
N GLY A 57 11.26 16.24 6.36
CA GLY A 57 10.26 16.82 5.47
C GLY A 57 10.91 17.78 4.48
N HIS A 58 10.37 17.90 3.26
CA HIS A 58 10.74 19.00 2.36
C HIS A 58 9.48 19.79 1.97
N TYR A 59 9.61 21.10 1.85
CA TYR A 59 8.50 21.96 1.46
C TYR A 59 8.23 21.86 -0.06
N PHE A 60 9.25 22.10 -0.87
CA PHE A 60 9.28 21.77 -2.28
C PHE A 60 9.74 20.33 -2.47
N SER A 61 8.98 19.58 -3.27
CA SER A 61 9.21 18.16 -3.42
C SER A 61 10.58 17.85 -4.01
N ARG A 62 11.07 16.65 -3.70
CA ARG A 62 12.35 16.11 -4.14
C ARG A 62 12.58 16.06 -5.66
N THR A 63 11.54 16.29 -6.46
CA THR A 63 11.63 16.44 -7.92
C THR A 63 12.28 17.76 -8.33
N HIS A 64 12.16 18.80 -7.51
CA HIS A 64 12.82 20.09 -7.71
C HIS A 64 14.29 19.97 -7.30
N LEU A 65 15.14 19.63 -8.26
CA LEU A 65 16.56 19.34 -8.00
C LEU A 65 17.30 20.53 -7.39
N ALA A 66 16.91 21.76 -7.72
CA ALA A 66 17.51 22.99 -7.21
C ALA A 66 17.28 23.20 -5.70
N THR A 67 16.19 22.68 -5.14
CA THR A 67 15.84 22.83 -3.72
C THR A 67 15.93 21.52 -2.93
N ARG A 68 16.22 20.39 -3.59
CA ARG A 68 16.29 19.06 -2.95
C ARG A 68 17.25 19.00 -1.76
N PHE A 69 18.42 19.61 -1.89
CA PHE A 69 19.46 19.65 -0.85
C PHE A 69 19.62 21.06 -0.25
N ASP A 70 18.63 21.93 -0.41
CA ASP A 70 18.62 23.24 0.25
C ASP A 70 18.12 23.06 1.68
N GLU A 71 18.97 23.45 2.63
CA GLU A 71 18.68 23.35 4.07
C GLU A 71 17.45 24.16 4.50
N ASN A 72 17.10 25.23 3.78
CA ASN A 72 15.90 26.02 4.07
C ASN A 72 14.62 25.35 3.54
N ASN A 73 14.74 24.44 2.57
CA ASN A 73 13.62 23.65 2.06
C ASN A 73 13.23 22.52 3.02
N CYS A 74 14.18 22.05 3.83
CA CYS A 74 14.08 20.78 4.53
C CYS A 74 14.12 20.95 6.05
N HIS A 75 13.16 20.37 6.76
CA HIS A 75 13.07 20.48 8.23
C HIS A 75 12.56 19.17 8.85
N ALA A 76 12.73 19.01 10.16
CA ALA A 76 12.27 17.83 10.87
C ALA A 76 10.73 17.75 10.96
N GLU A 77 10.15 16.62 10.57
CA GLU A 77 8.71 16.35 10.45
C GLU A 77 8.33 15.02 11.12
N CYS A 78 7.08 14.88 11.59
CA CYS A 78 6.55 13.69 12.26
C CYS A 78 5.86 12.68 11.32
N ARG A 79 5.66 11.43 11.78
CA ARG A 79 5.04 10.32 11.04
C ARG A 79 3.53 10.15 11.38
N HIS A 80 2.68 9.68 10.45
CA HIS A 80 1.19 9.54 10.57
C HIS A 80 0.69 8.09 10.49
N CYS A 81 -0.45 7.73 11.13
CA CYS A 81 -0.75 6.32 11.46
C CYS A 81 -2.22 5.92 11.65
N LEU A 82 -2.41 4.60 11.84
CA LEU A 82 -3.61 3.88 12.26
C LEU A 82 -3.51 3.43 13.72
N THR A 83 -4.61 3.03 14.34
CA THR A 83 -4.63 2.44 15.70
C THR A 83 -4.18 0.96 15.70
N PRO A 84 -3.66 0.42 16.82
CA PRO A 84 -3.13 -0.94 16.93
C PRO A 84 -4.09 -2.07 16.54
N ASP A 85 -5.39 -1.87 16.69
CA ASP A 85 -6.45 -2.85 16.40
C ASP A 85 -6.74 -3.02 14.89
N SER A 86 -6.22 -2.13 14.05
CA SER A 86 -6.34 -2.23 12.59
C SER A 86 -5.75 -3.56 12.09
N LEU A 87 -6.47 -4.28 11.23
CA LEU A 87 -6.07 -5.56 10.68
C LEU A 87 -5.30 -5.39 9.38
N VAL A 88 -4.03 -5.74 9.35
CA VAL A 88 -3.22 -5.74 8.12
C VAL A 88 -3.26 -7.12 7.47
N LEU A 89 -3.39 -7.14 6.14
CA LEU A 89 -3.29 -8.38 5.37
C LEU A 89 -1.82 -8.78 5.20
N MET A 90 -1.44 -9.91 5.78
CA MET A 90 -0.09 -10.46 5.72
C MET A 90 0.16 -11.19 4.39
N LYS A 91 1.44 -11.50 4.08
CA LYS A 91 1.82 -12.23 2.85
C LYS A 91 1.16 -13.62 2.74
N ASP A 92 0.95 -14.29 3.87
CA ASP A 92 0.33 -15.61 3.97
C ASP A 92 -1.21 -15.56 3.94
N PHE A 93 -1.77 -14.38 3.61
CA PHE A 93 -3.19 -14.08 3.51
C PHE A 93 -3.96 -14.17 4.83
N ILE A 94 -3.28 -14.02 5.97
CA ILE A 94 -3.90 -13.88 7.29
C ILE A 94 -4.07 -12.39 7.61
N TRP A 95 -5.17 -12.05 8.29
CA TRP A 95 -5.35 -10.74 8.90
C TRP A 95 -4.69 -10.73 10.28
N LYS A 96 -3.71 -9.86 10.48
CA LYS A 96 -2.98 -9.70 11.74
C LYS A 96 -3.20 -8.29 12.28
N GLN A 97 -3.37 -8.14 13.59
CA GLN A 97 -3.50 -6.81 14.20
C GLN A 97 -2.20 -6.03 14.03
N LEU A 98 -2.31 -4.76 13.66
CA LEU A 98 -1.18 -3.88 13.41
C LEU A 98 -0.25 -3.78 14.64
N GLY A 99 -0.81 -3.81 15.84
CA GLY A 99 -0.05 -3.82 17.10
C GLY A 99 0.83 -5.05 17.34
N GLU A 100 0.60 -6.15 16.62
CA GLU A 100 1.32 -7.42 16.75
C GLU A 100 2.36 -7.64 15.63
N ILE A 101 2.36 -6.78 14.62
CA ILE A 101 3.29 -6.88 13.49
C ILE A 101 4.69 -6.54 13.98
N SER A 102 5.70 -7.19 13.40
CA SER A 102 7.11 -6.96 13.72
C SER A 102 7.91 -6.55 12.50
N VAL A 103 8.99 -5.80 12.72
CA VAL A 103 9.94 -5.43 11.65
C VAL A 103 10.50 -6.70 11.00
N GLY A 104 10.56 -6.71 9.68
CA GLY A 104 11.03 -7.84 8.88
C GLY A 104 9.92 -8.75 8.36
N GLU A 105 8.71 -8.67 8.91
CA GLU A 105 7.55 -9.41 8.41
C GLU A 105 7.15 -8.96 7.00
N GLU A 106 6.57 -9.87 6.23
CA GLU A 106 6.11 -9.62 4.86
C GLU A 106 4.59 -9.49 4.82
N ILE A 107 4.11 -8.45 4.15
CA ILE A 107 2.70 -8.08 4.08
C ILE A 107 2.21 -7.96 2.64
N PHE A 108 0.90 -7.98 2.48
CA PHE A 108 0.24 -7.76 1.21
C PHE A 108 0.17 -6.26 0.91
N ALA A 109 0.79 -5.86 -0.21
CA ALA A 109 0.95 -4.47 -0.62
C ALA A 109 0.62 -4.28 -2.11
N PHE A 110 0.89 -3.08 -2.64
CA PHE A 110 0.70 -2.75 -4.05
C PHE A 110 1.61 -1.60 -4.50
N ASP A 111 1.64 -1.31 -5.79
CA ASP A 111 2.39 -0.16 -6.31
C ASP A 111 1.86 1.16 -5.73
N GLU A 112 2.73 1.94 -5.07
CA GLU A 112 2.42 3.29 -4.56
C GLU A 112 1.81 4.18 -5.66
N GLU A 113 2.46 4.20 -6.82
CA GLU A 113 2.07 4.98 -7.99
C GLU A 113 1.71 4.10 -9.19
N VAL A 114 1.02 4.68 -10.16
CA VAL A 114 0.73 4.00 -11.43
C VAL A 114 2.01 3.93 -12.28
N ILE A 115 2.75 2.83 -12.16
CA ILE A 115 4.00 2.61 -12.92
C ILE A 115 3.71 2.24 -14.38
N TYR A 116 2.66 1.44 -14.64
CA TYR A 116 2.43 0.77 -15.93
C TYR A 116 1.31 1.39 -16.78
N LYS A 117 1.30 2.71 -17.01
CA LYS A 117 0.35 3.51 -17.83
C LYS A 117 -1.17 3.27 -17.63
N THR A 118 -1.59 2.26 -16.88
CA THR A 118 -2.94 1.69 -16.92
C THR A 118 -3.46 1.25 -15.54
N SER A 119 -2.61 0.96 -14.55
CA SER A 119 -3.04 0.53 -13.20
C SER A 119 -1.88 0.30 -12.22
N ARG A 120 -2.16 0.38 -10.92
CA ARG A 120 -1.35 -0.22 -9.84
C ARG A 120 -1.43 -1.75 -9.88
N ARG A 121 -0.41 -2.46 -9.37
CA ARG A 121 -0.40 -3.93 -9.25
C ARG A 121 -0.05 -4.34 -7.82
N TYR A 122 -0.43 -5.55 -7.45
CA TYR A 122 -0.12 -6.10 -6.13
C TYR A 122 1.37 -6.44 -5.99
N ARG A 123 1.88 -6.29 -4.76
CA ARG A 123 3.28 -6.48 -4.37
C ARG A 123 3.34 -7.17 -3.02
N VAL A 124 4.49 -7.78 -2.75
CA VAL A 124 4.86 -8.12 -1.37
C VAL A 124 5.63 -6.93 -0.81
N GLY A 125 5.18 -6.42 0.34
CA GLY A 125 5.88 -5.37 1.07
C GLY A 125 6.58 -5.97 2.29
N ARG A 126 7.78 -5.50 2.60
CA ARG A 126 8.50 -5.87 3.83
C ARG A 126 8.39 -4.73 4.84
N VAL A 127 8.03 -5.05 6.07
CA VAL A 127 7.98 -4.07 7.16
C VAL A 127 9.40 -3.67 7.54
N THR A 128 9.72 -2.39 7.38
CA THR A 128 11.06 -1.83 7.64
C THR A 128 11.14 -1.13 8.99
N HIS A 129 10.01 -0.67 9.52
CA HIS A 129 9.96 0.06 10.79
C HIS A 129 8.58 -0.04 11.45
N ILE A 130 8.58 -0.14 12.79
CA ILE A 130 7.39 -0.07 13.64
C ILE A 130 7.68 0.83 14.84
N GLU A 131 6.75 1.72 15.14
CA GLU A 131 6.79 2.61 16.30
C GLU A 131 5.37 2.83 16.85
N ARG A 132 5.24 3.01 18.17
CA ARG A 132 3.98 3.34 18.84
C ARG A 132 4.03 4.79 19.30
N ASP A 133 2.92 5.51 19.17
CA ASP A 133 2.79 6.92 19.54
C ASP A 133 1.37 7.21 20.04
N ILE A 134 1.13 8.37 20.66
CA ILE A 134 -0.21 8.82 21.05
C ILE A 134 -0.54 10.08 20.23
N GLN A 135 -1.59 10.02 19.41
CA GLN A 135 -2.00 11.13 18.55
C GLN A 135 -3.52 11.34 18.59
N ASP A 136 -3.95 12.49 18.07
CA ASP A 136 -5.36 12.80 17.86
C ASP A 136 -5.95 11.87 16.78
N VAL A 137 -6.95 11.08 17.16
CA VAL A 137 -7.56 10.04 16.33
C VAL A 137 -8.99 10.42 15.95
N TYR A 138 -9.35 10.06 14.73
CA TYR A 138 -10.66 10.24 14.14
C TYR A 138 -11.21 8.87 13.73
N GLU A 139 -12.45 8.60 14.13
CA GLU A 139 -13.24 7.48 13.64
C GLU A 139 -13.88 7.88 12.31
N VAL A 140 -13.50 7.18 11.24
CA VAL A 140 -14.10 7.25 9.92
C VAL A 140 -15.13 6.13 9.83
N GLU A 141 -16.41 6.49 9.74
CA GLU A 141 -17.53 5.57 9.50
C GLU A 141 -17.82 5.50 8.00
N LEU A 142 -18.00 4.29 7.47
CA LEU A 142 -18.27 4.02 6.06
C LEU A 142 -19.71 3.53 5.86
N GLU A 143 -20.27 3.71 4.67
CA GLU A 143 -21.66 3.28 4.36
C GLU A 143 -21.88 1.76 4.49
N ASN A 144 -20.82 0.96 4.35
CA ASN A 144 -20.87 -0.48 4.55
C ASN A 144 -20.90 -0.92 6.03
N GLY A 145 -20.88 0.03 6.97
CA GLY A 145 -20.87 -0.23 8.42
C GLY A 145 -19.47 -0.34 9.04
N ASP A 146 -18.41 -0.33 8.23
CA ASP A 146 -17.05 -0.37 8.75
C ASP A 146 -16.72 0.94 9.48
N LYS A 147 -15.87 0.81 10.50
CA LYS A 147 -15.30 1.92 11.27
C LYS A 147 -13.80 1.78 11.31
N MET A 148 -13.11 2.87 11.02
CA MET A 148 -11.66 2.91 10.98
C MET A 148 -11.14 4.08 11.79
N LYS A 149 -10.23 3.80 12.71
CA LYS A 149 -9.62 4.81 13.56
C LYS A 149 -8.28 5.22 13.00
N THR A 150 -8.18 6.48 12.59
CA THR A 150 -7.00 6.99 11.88
C THR A 150 -6.68 8.41 12.33
N THR A 151 -5.42 8.82 12.17
CA THR A 151 -5.06 10.24 12.29
C THR A 151 -5.64 11.08 11.14
N ALA A 152 -5.82 12.38 11.35
CA ALA A 152 -6.32 13.33 10.32
C ALA A 152 -5.56 13.27 8.99
N ASN A 153 -4.25 12.99 9.05
CA ASN A 153 -3.36 13.00 7.89
C ASN A 153 -3.16 11.60 7.28
N HIS A 154 -3.89 10.58 7.75
CA HIS A 154 -3.77 9.23 7.19
C HIS A 154 -4.28 9.21 5.75
N LYS A 155 -3.53 8.58 4.84
CA LYS A 155 -3.83 8.58 3.41
C LYS A 155 -4.55 7.32 2.98
N TRP A 156 -5.69 7.54 2.36
CA TRP A 156 -6.54 6.52 1.77
C TRP A 156 -6.45 6.59 0.26
N LEU A 157 -6.45 5.44 -0.39
CA LEU A 157 -6.65 5.41 -1.83
C LEU A 157 -8.15 5.64 -2.10
N ALA A 158 -8.52 6.69 -2.83
CA ALA A 158 -9.91 7.05 -3.09
C ALA A 158 -10.16 7.28 -4.59
N ARG A 159 -11.41 7.10 -5.03
CA ARG A 159 -11.78 7.35 -6.43
C ARG A 159 -11.64 8.83 -6.77
N ALA A 160 -11.05 9.11 -7.93
CA ALA A 160 -11.04 10.46 -8.49
C ALA A 160 -12.46 10.90 -8.90
N ARG A 161 -12.69 12.22 -8.95
CA ARG A 161 -14.00 12.80 -9.33
C ARG A 161 -14.45 12.41 -10.74
N GLN A 162 -13.51 12.26 -11.67
CA GLN A 162 -13.79 11.94 -13.07
C GLN A 162 -13.02 10.67 -13.48
N GLY A 163 -13.75 9.64 -13.89
CA GLY A 163 -13.20 8.39 -14.40
C GLY A 163 -13.08 7.26 -13.37
N THR A 164 -12.22 6.29 -13.68
CA THR A 164 -12.02 5.05 -12.90
C THR A 164 -10.67 5.03 -12.16
N SER A 165 -9.98 6.17 -12.10
CA SER A 165 -8.67 6.30 -11.48
C SER A 165 -8.77 6.51 -9.97
N TYR A 166 -7.67 6.25 -9.28
CA TYR A 166 -7.54 6.44 -7.84
C TYR A 166 -6.45 7.43 -7.49
N THR A 167 -6.73 8.27 -6.50
CA THR A 167 -5.86 9.29 -5.94
C THR A 167 -5.74 9.12 -4.42
N TRP A 168 -4.61 9.51 -3.86
CA TRP A 168 -4.45 9.58 -2.40
C TRP A 168 -5.23 10.76 -1.83
N ILE A 169 -5.96 10.53 -0.75
CA ILE A 169 -6.68 11.56 0.01
C ILE A 169 -6.43 11.36 1.50
N GLU A 170 -6.24 12.45 2.24
CA GLU A 170 -6.10 12.41 3.69
C GLU A 170 -7.47 12.34 4.37
N THR A 171 -7.52 11.79 5.57
CA THR A 171 -8.76 11.72 6.37
C THR A 171 -9.42 13.08 6.53
N GLN A 172 -8.66 14.15 6.80
CA GLN A 172 -9.18 15.51 6.98
C GLN A 172 -9.75 16.13 5.69
N GLU A 173 -9.23 15.71 4.54
CA GLU A 173 -9.64 16.19 3.22
C GLU A 173 -10.77 15.37 2.59
N MET A 174 -11.24 14.34 3.29
CA MET A 174 -12.40 13.59 2.86
C MET A 174 -13.67 14.44 2.92
N TRP A 175 -14.51 14.25 1.92
CA TRP A 175 -15.79 14.94 1.80
C TRP A 175 -16.89 14.03 2.31
N VAL A 176 -17.77 14.57 3.16
CA VAL A 176 -19.01 13.96 3.60
C VAL A 176 -20.12 14.93 3.28
N ASN A 177 -20.98 14.60 2.31
CA ASN A 177 -22.06 15.47 1.84
C ASN A 177 -21.57 16.90 1.54
N GLY A 178 -20.46 17.01 0.79
CA GLY A 178 -19.90 18.28 0.37
C GLY A 178 -19.13 19.06 1.44
N VAL A 179 -18.98 18.53 2.66
CA VAL A 179 -18.27 19.17 3.77
C VAL A 179 -17.05 18.34 4.17
N ASN A 180 -15.91 18.97 4.41
CA ASN A 180 -14.72 18.29 4.95
C ASN A 180 -14.60 18.43 6.48
N LEU A 181 -13.58 17.82 7.08
CA LEU A 181 -13.38 17.83 8.53
C LEU A 181 -13.25 19.26 9.12
N HIS A 182 -12.75 20.21 8.34
CA HIS A 182 -12.57 21.61 8.73
C HIS A 182 -13.81 22.49 8.50
N GLY A 183 -14.95 21.91 8.12
CA GLY A 183 -16.17 22.65 7.80
C GLY A 183 -16.10 23.43 6.49
N LYS A 184 -15.07 23.20 5.66
CA LYS A 184 -15.01 23.79 4.32
C LYS A 184 -16.06 23.10 3.45
N HIS A 185 -16.80 23.89 2.68
CA HIS A 185 -17.70 23.39 1.66
C HIS A 185 -16.96 23.22 0.35
N LYS A 186 -17.23 22.10 -0.34
CA LYS A 186 -16.68 21.85 -1.67
C LYS A 186 -17.27 22.86 -2.65
N THR A 187 -16.43 23.45 -3.49
CA THR A 187 -16.84 24.46 -4.47
C THR A 187 -17.16 23.84 -5.83
N GLY A 188 -18.13 24.43 -6.54
CA GLY A 188 -18.53 24.04 -7.90
C GLY A 188 -19.93 23.42 -8.01
N PRO A 189 -20.43 23.18 -9.23
CA PRO A 189 -21.78 22.67 -9.46
C PRO A 189 -21.97 21.24 -8.91
N HIS A 190 -23.13 21.00 -8.30
CA HIS A 190 -23.57 19.71 -7.72
C HIS A 190 -22.61 19.09 -6.70
N THR A 191 -21.89 19.92 -5.94
CA THR A 191 -20.87 19.45 -4.98
C THR A 191 -21.39 19.25 -3.56
N ASP A 192 -22.61 19.70 -3.30
CA ASP A 192 -23.36 19.60 -2.04
C ASP A 192 -23.59 18.15 -1.57
N ARG A 193 -23.59 17.18 -2.50
CA ARG A 193 -23.73 15.75 -2.19
C ARG A 193 -22.46 14.95 -2.44
N THR A 194 -21.32 15.61 -2.62
CA THR A 194 -20.07 14.91 -2.91
C THR A 194 -19.57 14.22 -1.65
N THR A 195 -19.39 12.91 -1.75
CA THR A 195 -18.83 12.08 -0.69
C THR A 195 -17.64 11.30 -1.21
N THR A 196 -16.56 11.25 -0.43
CA THR A 196 -15.36 10.49 -0.79
C THR A 196 -15.68 9.00 -0.87
N ILE A 197 -15.25 8.35 -1.96
CA ILE A 197 -15.34 6.89 -2.13
C ILE A 197 -13.95 6.30 -1.95
N VAL A 198 -13.76 5.50 -0.90
CA VAL A 198 -12.48 4.87 -0.57
C VAL A 198 -12.33 3.50 -1.24
N CYS A 199 -11.10 3.16 -1.60
CA CYS A 199 -10.74 1.94 -2.30
C CYS A 199 -10.68 0.76 -1.33
N LYS A 200 -11.61 -0.18 -1.46
CA LYS A 200 -11.66 -1.40 -0.65
C LYS A 200 -11.47 -2.65 -1.52
N PRO A 201 -10.22 -3.02 -1.85
CA PRO A 201 -9.95 -4.19 -2.66
C PRO A 201 -10.40 -5.49 -1.99
N PHE A 202 -10.36 -5.60 -0.66
CA PHE A 202 -10.67 -6.84 0.06
C PHE A 202 -11.77 -6.63 1.10
N GLN A 203 -12.55 -7.68 1.35
CA GLN A 203 -13.26 -7.83 2.63
C GLN A 203 -12.33 -8.49 3.64
N VAL A 204 -12.53 -8.17 4.92
CA VAL A 204 -11.86 -8.89 6.02
C VAL A 204 -12.53 -10.25 6.15
N ILE A 205 -11.77 -11.31 5.89
CA ILE A 205 -12.26 -12.70 5.90
C ILE A 205 -11.59 -13.43 7.05
N GLN A 206 -12.40 -13.95 7.96
CA GLN A 206 -11.93 -14.90 8.97
C GLN A 206 -11.92 -16.31 8.40
N GLN A 207 -10.94 -17.10 8.83
CA GLN A 207 -10.90 -18.52 8.51
C GLN A 207 -12.13 -19.21 9.10
N GLU A 208 -12.81 -20.02 8.30
CA GLU A 208 -13.89 -20.86 8.78
C GLU A 208 -13.36 -22.24 9.18
N LYS A 209 -13.57 -22.63 10.44
CA LYS A 209 -13.10 -23.91 11.00
C LYS A 209 -14.24 -24.94 11.14
N SER A 210 -15.15 -24.95 10.17
CA SER A 210 -16.24 -25.93 10.09
C SER A 210 -15.77 -27.21 9.40
N TYR A 211 -16.47 -28.33 9.64
CA TYR A 211 -16.24 -29.58 8.91
C TYR A 211 -16.28 -29.38 7.40
N GLU A 212 -17.28 -28.65 6.90
CA GLU A 212 -17.45 -28.35 5.48
C GLU A 212 -16.28 -27.56 4.89
N SER A 213 -15.76 -26.58 5.63
CA SER A 213 -14.57 -25.82 5.24
C SER A 213 -13.33 -26.71 5.15
N GLY A 214 -13.11 -27.56 6.16
CA GLY A 214 -12.03 -28.55 6.15
C GLY A 214 -12.16 -29.59 5.04
N TRP A 215 -13.38 -30.04 4.75
CA TRP A 215 -13.67 -31.00 3.70
C TRP A 215 -13.33 -30.45 2.32
N ILE A 216 -13.80 -29.23 2.00
CA ILE A 216 -13.50 -28.62 0.70
C ILE A 216 -12.02 -28.22 0.57
N ALA A 217 -11.37 -27.81 1.67
CA ALA A 217 -9.94 -27.55 1.70
C ALA A 217 -9.14 -28.83 1.39
N GLY A 218 -9.50 -29.96 2.00
CA GLY A 218 -8.91 -31.26 1.71
C GLY A 218 -9.11 -31.68 0.25
N MET A 219 -10.29 -31.44 -0.34
CA MET A 219 -10.55 -31.70 -1.76
C MET A 219 -9.69 -30.80 -2.67
N ILE A 220 -9.46 -29.55 -2.29
CA ILE A 220 -8.54 -28.68 -3.04
C ILE A 220 -7.12 -29.23 -2.95
N ASP A 221 -6.67 -29.67 -1.78
CA ASP A 221 -5.32 -30.18 -1.55
C ASP A 221 -5.04 -31.53 -2.20
N ALA A 222 -6.02 -32.43 -2.26
CA ALA A 222 -5.91 -33.69 -2.98
C ALA A 222 -6.13 -33.49 -4.49
N ASP A 223 -7.38 -33.22 -4.89
CA ASP A 223 -7.84 -33.31 -6.29
C ASP A 223 -7.97 -31.94 -6.97
N GLY A 224 -7.69 -30.86 -6.24
CA GLY A 224 -7.75 -29.49 -6.75
C GLY A 224 -6.47 -28.96 -7.38
N HIS A 225 -6.60 -27.80 -8.02
CA HIS A 225 -5.51 -27.04 -8.60
C HIS A 225 -5.69 -25.54 -8.33
N ILE A 226 -4.55 -24.87 -8.14
CA ILE A 226 -4.44 -23.41 -8.10
C ILE A 226 -3.44 -23.05 -9.19
N CYS A 227 -3.89 -22.26 -10.16
CA CYS A 227 -3.11 -21.97 -11.36
C CYS A 227 -3.09 -20.47 -11.63
N GLN A 228 -1.89 -19.90 -11.71
CA GLN A 228 -1.64 -18.52 -12.12
C GLN A 228 -0.89 -18.50 -13.45
N GLN A 229 -1.51 -17.93 -14.48
CA GLN A 229 -0.98 -17.91 -15.85
C GLN A 229 -0.93 -16.48 -16.39
N ASN A 230 0.16 -16.18 -17.10
CA ASN A 230 0.24 -15.01 -17.96
C ASN A 230 -0.31 -15.39 -19.33
N ILE A 231 -1.50 -14.89 -19.66
CA ILE A 231 -2.17 -15.11 -20.94
C ILE A 231 -1.85 -13.91 -21.83
N SER A 232 -1.17 -14.15 -22.95
CA SER A 232 -0.99 -13.13 -23.98
C SER A 232 -2.28 -13.06 -24.82
N ASN A 233 -2.91 -11.90 -24.82
CA ASN A 233 -4.05 -11.61 -25.68
C ASN A 233 -3.56 -11.34 -27.12
N PRO A 234 -4.42 -11.51 -28.15
CA PRO A 234 -4.07 -11.21 -29.54
C PRO A 234 -3.60 -9.77 -29.79
N ASP A 235 -4.05 -8.82 -28.97
CA ASP A 235 -3.64 -7.40 -29.00
C ASP A 235 -2.26 -7.13 -28.37
N GLY A 236 -1.53 -8.18 -27.96
CA GLY A 236 -0.24 -8.10 -27.29
C GLY A 236 -0.31 -7.76 -25.79
N THR A 237 -1.50 -7.52 -25.23
CA THR A 237 -1.66 -7.28 -23.80
C THR A 237 -1.55 -8.58 -23.00
N LYS A 238 -0.99 -8.52 -21.79
CA LYS A 238 -0.94 -9.68 -20.87
C LYS A 238 -2.10 -9.64 -19.89
N ARG A 239 -2.95 -10.66 -19.90
CA ARG A 239 -3.96 -10.94 -18.89
C ARG A 239 -3.41 -11.93 -17.85
N TYR A 240 -3.64 -11.65 -16.58
CA TYR A 240 -3.27 -12.53 -15.48
C TYR A 240 -4.46 -13.43 -15.15
N GLY A 241 -4.37 -14.70 -15.51
CA GLY A 241 -5.39 -15.70 -15.22
C GLY A 241 -5.14 -16.33 -13.87
N PHE A 242 -6.15 -16.30 -12.99
CA PHE A 242 -6.14 -17.02 -11.73
C PHE A 242 -7.30 -18.03 -11.73
N ARG A 243 -6.98 -19.32 -11.68
CA ARG A 243 -7.94 -20.42 -11.68
C ARG A 243 -7.76 -21.27 -10.43
N VAL A 244 -8.89 -21.57 -9.80
CA VAL A 244 -9.01 -22.46 -8.65
C VAL A 244 -10.14 -23.42 -8.97
N GLY A 245 -9.89 -24.71 -8.80
CA GLY A 245 -10.94 -25.70 -9.01
C GLY A 245 -10.54 -27.12 -8.61
N ILE A 246 -11.52 -28.01 -8.65
CA ILE A 246 -11.43 -29.40 -8.21
C ILE A 246 -11.84 -30.29 -9.38
N ALA A 247 -11.07 -31.33 -9.66
CA ALA A 247 -11.46 -32.35 -10.63
C ALA A 247 -12.09 -33.54 -9.90
N GLN A 248 -13.23 -34.04 -10.38
CA GLN A 248 -13.83 -35.25 -9.81
C GLN A 248 -14.54 -36.12 -10.85
N CYS A 249 -14.45 -37.44 -10.69
CA CYS A 249 -15.07 -38.43 -11.55
C CYS A 249 -16.60 -38.44 -11.39
N GLU A 250 -17.32 -38.53 -12.51
CA GLU A 250 -18.78 -38.57 -12.54
C GLU A 250 -19.39 -39.82 -11.89
N LYS A 251 -18.59 -40.85 -11.67
CA LYS A 251 -19.02 -42.06 -10.95
C LYS A 251 -19.47 -41.74 -9.52
N TYR A 252 -18.91 -40.69 -8.91
CA TYR A 252 -19.18 -40.27 -7.53
C TYR A 252 -20.01 -38.97 -7.51
N MET A 253 -21.28 -39.11 -7.90
CA MET A 253 -22.19 -37.97 -8.07
C MET A 253 -22.56 -37.26 -6.76
N ASP A 254 -22.53 -37.97 -5.64
CA ASP A 254 -22.68 -37.44 -4.29
C ASP A 254 -21.53 -36.47 -3.97
N ILE A 255 -20.28 -36.89 -4.19
CA ILE A 255 -19.10 -36.03 -3.99
C ILE A 255 -19.13 -34.83 -4.94
N CYS A 256 -19.52 -35.03 -6.20
CA CYS A 256 -19.68 -33.95 -7.17
C CYS A 256 -20.71 -32.91 -6.73
N SER A 257 -21.84 -33.37 -6.18
CA SER A 257 -22.93 -32.50 -5.70
C SER A 257 -22.48 -31.71 -4.47
N GLU A 258 -21.73 -32.35 -3.59
CA GLU A 258 -21.18 -31.72 -2.38
C GLU A 258 -20.11 -30.67 -2.73
N ILE A 259 -19.19 -30.98 -3.65
CA ILE A 259 -18.23 -30.00 -4.18
C ILE A 259 -18.97 -28.77 -4.70
N LYS A 260 -19.99 -28.96 -5.53
CA LYS A 260 -20.78 -27.85 -6.09
C LYS A 260 -21.41 -27.01 -4.99
N ARG A 261 -22.10 -27.66 -4.04
CA ARG A 261 -22.79 -27.00 -2.92
C ARG A 261 -21.82 -26.17 -2.07
N LEU A 262 -20.66 -26.74 -1.73
CA LEU A 262 -19.66 -26.06 -0.89
C LEU A 262 -18.94 -24.93 -1.62
N LEU A 263 -18.61 -25.11 -2.90
CA LEU A 263 -18.07 -24.02 -3.71
C LEU A 263 -19.06 -22.86 -3.81
N GLU A 264 -20.34 -23.13 -4.05
CA GLU A 264 -21.39 -22.09 -4.06
C GLU A 264 -21.48 -21.42 -2.69
N LYS A 265 -21.63 -22.18 -1.60
CA LYS A 265 -21.71 -21.66 -0.23
C LYS A 265 -20.55 -20.71 0.10
N PHE A 266 -19.31 -21.16 -0.09
CA PHE A 266 -18.13 -20.40 0.35
C PHE A 266 -17.74 -19.25 -0.59
N THR A 267 -18.26 -19.24 -1.82
CA THR A 267 -18.07 -18.13 -2.78
C THR A 267 -19.23 -17.13 -2.79
N GLY A 268 -20.21 -17.28 -1.88
CA GLY A 268 -21.37 -16.38 -1.77
C GLY A 268 -22.47 -16.67 -2.80
N ASN A 269 -22.71 -17.95 -3.09
CA ASN A 269 -23.63 -18.48 -4.11
C ASN A 269 -23.30 -18.05 -5.55
N ASN A 270 -22.04 -17.68 -5.80
CA ASN A 270 -21.57 -17.51 -7.16
C ASN A 270 -21.65 -18.85 -7.90
N LYS A 271 -22.10 -18.80 -9.16
CA LYS A 271 -22.22 -20.02 -9.98
C LYS A 271 -20.88 -20.73 -10.02
N THR A 272 -20.91 -22.06 -9.99
CA THR A 272 -19.73 -22.87 -10.32
C THR A 272 -19.72 -23.13 -11.81
N CYS A 273 -18.54 -23.15 -12.42
CA CYS A 273 -18.40 -23.61 -13.80
C CYS A 273 -17.97 -25.07 -13.78
N ARG A 274 -18.83 -25.92 -14.34
CA ARG A 274 -18.52 -27.31 -14.61
C ARG A 274 -18.03 -27.41 -16.05
N GLN A 275 -16.76 -27.73 -16.23
CA GLN A 275 -16.18 -27.95 -17.56
C GLN A 275 -15.89 -29.43 -17.77
N MET A 276 -16.13 -29.89 -18.98
CA MET A 276 -15.64 -31.18 -19.44
C MET A 276 -14.14 -31.05 -19.70
N MET A 277 -13.36 -32.02 -19.25
CA MET A 277 -11.97 -32.11 -19.70
C MET A 277 -11.96 -32.75 -21.09
N GLU A 278 -11.77 -31.94 -22.14
CA GLU A 278 -11.65 -32.40 -23.52
C GLU A 278 -10.36 -33.20 -23.74
N ASP A 279 -10.48 -34.31 -24.47
CA ASP A 279 -9.36 -35.17 -24.89
C ASP A 279 -8.73 -34.59 -26.17
N SER A 280 -7.88 -33.57 -26.05
CA SER A 280 -7.33 -32.89 -27.23
C SER A 280 -6.21 -33.64 -27.96
N ASN A 281 -5.85 -34.87 -27.56
CA ASN A 281 -5.00 -35.78 -28.36
C ASN A 281 -4.74 -37.11 -27.64
N ARG A 282 -5.44 -38.22 -27.95
CA ARG A 282 -4.90 -39.57 -27.66
C ARG A 282 -5.29 -40.64 -28.69
N ARG A 283 -4.27 -41.05 -29.45
CA ARG A 283 -4.09 -42.40 -30.01
C ARG A 283 -3.84 -43.41 -28.86
N GLY A 284 -4.87 -43.71 -28.06
CA GLY A 284 -4.75 -44.58 -26.88
C GLY A 284 -5.65 -45.81 -26.94
N THR A 285 -5.12 -46.98 -26.57
CA THR A 285 -5.74 -48.31 -26.68
C THR A 285 -6.82 -48.61 -25.64
N PHE A 286 -7.01 -47.75 -24.62
CA PHE A 286 -7.95 -47.97 -23.51
C PHE A 286 -9.24 -47.18 -23.70
N LYS A 287 -10.40 -47.86 -23.70
CA LYS A 287 -11.72 -47.22 -23.73
C LYS A 287 -12.01 -46.53 -22.40
N LYS A 288 -12.40 -45.26 -22.44
CA LYS A 288 -12.84 -44.48 -21.28
C LYS A 288 -14.21 -44.96 -20.80
N THR A 289 -14.30 -45.43 -19.57
CA THR A 289 -15.56 -45.93 -18.97
C THR A 289 -16.32 -44.85 -18.22
N TYR A 290 -15.62 -43.85 -17.68
CA TYR A 290 -16.21 -42.77 -16.88
C TYR A 290 -15.58 -41.42 -17.24
N GLN A 291 -16.35 -40.35 -17.10
CA GLN A 291 -15.91 -38.98 -17.34
C GLN A 291 -15.45 -38.30 -16.04
N SER A 292 -14.61 -37.27 -16.20
CA SER A 292 -14.17 -36.41 -15.10
C SER A 292 -14.64 -34.99 -15.34
N TRP A 293 -15.25 -34.40 -14.31
CA TRP A 293 -15.70 -33.02 -14.29
C TRP A 293 -14.66 -32.13 -13.65
N GLN A 294 -14.51 -30.92 -14.16
CA GLN A 294 -13.74 -29.86 -13.51
C GLN A 294 -14.69 -28.82 -12.94
N PHE A 295 -14.70 -28.66 -11.63
CA PHE A 295 -15.46 -27.66 -10.89
C PHE A 295 -14.58 -26.44 -10.65
N LEU A 296 -14.87 -25.34 -11.33
CA LEU A 296 -14.12 -24.09 -11.25
C LEU A 296 -14.92 -23.02 -10.48
N ILE A 297 -14.20 -22.24 -9.68
CA ILE A 297 -14.76 -21.05 -9.05
C ILE A 297 -14.91 -19.95 -10.11
N THR A 298 -16.15 -19.58 -10.47
CA THR A 298 -16.38 -18.39 -11.32
C THR A 298 -16.55 -17.17 -10.46
N ALA A 299 -15.43 -16.53 -10.18
CA ALA A 299 -15.37 -15.27 -9.47
C ALA A 299 -14.15 -14.47 -9.95
N THR A 300 -14.06 -13.22 -9.53
CA THR A 300 -12.87 -12.40 -9.75
C THR A 300 -11.64 -12.99 -9.07
N ASN A 301 -10.44 -12.51 -9.41
CA ASN A 301 -9.21 -13.01 -8.80
C ASN A 301 -9.22 -12.80 -7.27
N ILE A 302 -9.83 -11.71 -6.80
CA ILE A 302 -9.91 -11.38 -5.38
C ILE A 302 -10.91 -12.27 -4.65
N GLU A 303 -12.09 -12.50 -5.21
CA GLU A 303 -13.08 -13.39 -4.59
C GLU A 303 -12.58 -14.84 -4.52
N LYS A 304 -11.86 -15.31 -5.54
CA LYS A 304 -11.15 -16.60 -5.50
C LYS A 304 -10.13 -16.64 -4.37
N LEU A 305 -9.38 -15.56 -4.17
CA LEU A 305 -8.40 -15.47 -3.10
C LEU A 305 -9.10 -15.43 -1.73
N GLN A 306 -10.20 -14.70 -1.59
CA GLN A 306 -11.00 -14.65 -0.37
C GLN A 306 -11.64 -16.00 -0.02
N PHE A 307 -12.08 -16.76 -1.03
CA PHE A 307 -12.48 -18.16 -0.84
C PHE A 307 -11.34 -18.97 -0.24
N LEU A 308 -10.12 -18.89 -0.82
CA LEU A 308 -8.94 -19.58 -0.30
C LEU A 308 -8.58 -19.11 1.12
N MET A 309 -8.71 -17.81 1.42
CA MET A 309 -8.50 -17.24 2.75
C MET A 309 -9.51 -17.76 3.78
N ARG A 310 -10.75 -18.05 3.35
CA ARG A 310 -11.80 -18.60 4.21
C ARG A 310 -11.57 -20.07 4.52
N VAL A 311 -11.33 -20.88 3.49
CA VAL A 311 -11.23 -22.34 3.63
C VAL A 311 -9.82 -22.84 3.99
N ARG A 312 -8.79 -22.05 3.69
CA ARG A 312 -7.36 -22.29 4.03
C ARG A 312 -6.82 -23.69 3.68
N PRO A 313 -6.91 -24.13 2.40
CA PRO A 313 -6.17 -25.29 1.94
C PRO A 313 -4.67 -25.01 1.97
N HIS A 314 -3.84 -26.03 2.19
CA HIS A 314 -2.38 -25.91 2.16
C HIS A 314 -1.86 -25.38 0.82
N LYS A 315 -2.54 -25.70 -0.30
CA LYS A 315 -2.19 -25.19 -1.63
C LYS A 315 -2.25 -23.66 -1.74
N ILE A 316 -2.87 -22.91 -0.82
CA ILE A 316 -2.88 -21.43 -0.86
C ILE A 316 -1.46 -20.84 -0.87
N GLU A 317 -0.47 -21.52 -0.30
CA GLU A 317 0.94 -21.11 -0.31
C GLU A 317 1.52 -21.00 -1.73
N LYS A 318 0.90 -21.66 -2.72
CA LYS A 318 1.29 -21.56 -4.13
C LYS A 318 0.86 -20.25 -4.80
N VAL A 319 0.02 -19.44 -4.14
CA VAL A 319 -0.46 -18.18 -4.69
C VAL A 319 0.64 -17.12 -4.59
N ASP A 320 1.07 -16.65 -5.75
CA ASP A 320 2.00 -15.54 -5.90
C ASP A 320 1.23 -14.21 -5.98
N ILE A 321 1.44 -13.34 -4.99
CA ILE A 321 0.76 -12.04 -4.89
C ILE A 321 1.01 -11.17 -6.14
N GLU A 322 2.22 -11.20 -6.70
CA GLU A 322 2.58 -10.33 -7.82
C GLU A 322 1.92 -10.75 -9.14
N LYS A 323 1.45 -12.01 -9.20
CA LYS A 323 0.72 -12.58 -10.34
C LYS A 323 -0.80 -12.45 -10.23
N LEU A 324 -1.33 -11.80 -9.19
CA LEU A 324 -2.77 -11.52 -9.06
C LEU A 324 -3.27 -10.46 -10.06
N GLY A 325 -2.36 -9.69 -10.64
CA GLY A 325 -2.62 -8.74 -11.71
C GLY A 325 -2.78 -7.30 -11.25
N LYS A 326 -3.74 -6.59 -11.84
CA LYS A 326 -4.00 -5.17 -11.56
C LYS A 326 -4.79 -5.04 -10.25
N LEU A 327 -4.47 -4.02 -9.45
CA LEU A 327 -5.31 -3.61 -8.33
C LEU A 327 -6.67 -3.19 -8.89
N LYS A 328 -7.70 -3.96 -8.55
CA LYS A 328 -9.09 -3.68 -8.85
C LYS A 328 -9.85 -3.73 -7.54
N SER A 329 -10.78 -2.81 -7.39
CA SER A 329 -11.64 -2.77 -6.23
C SER A 329 -13.08 -3.08 -6.62
N GLN A 330 -13.76 -3.82 -5.74
CA GLN A 330 -15.16 -4.23 -5.90
C GLN A 330 -16.02 -3.81 -4.71
N TYR A 331 -15.39 -3.53 -3.56
CA TYR A 331 -16.11 -3.24 -2.31
C TYR A 331 -15.98 -1.76 -1.92
N ASP A 332 -15.62 -0.90 -2.88
CA ASP A 332 -15.53 0.55 -2.67
C ASP A 332 -16.77 1.07 -1.97
N THR A 333 -16.54 1.95 -0.99
CA THR A 333 -17.62 2.46 -0.14
C THR A 333 -17.41 3.94 0.12
N LYS A 334 -18.51 4.64 0.38
CA LYS A 334 -18.50 6.07 0.68
C LYS A 334 -18.24 6.30 2.16
N VAL A 335 -17.58 7.41 2.45
CA VAL A 335 -17.40 7.91 3.81
C VAL A 335 -18.73 8.45 4.32
N LYS A 336 -19.30 7.82 5.34
CA LYS A 336 -20.57 8.22 5.96
C LYS A 336 -20.37 9.34 6.97
N GLY A 337 -19.27 9.33 7.71
CA GLY A 337 -18.99 10.35 8.73
C GLY A 337 -17.56 10.27 9.25
N ILE A 338 -17.07 11.37 9.81
CA ILE A 338 -15.76 11.45 10.45
C ILE A 338 -15.95 12.15 11.80
N LYS A 339 -15.54 11.49 12.87
CA LYS A 339 -15.70 11.99 14.24
C LYS A 339 -14.37 11.98 14.97
N TYR A 340 -14.02 13.10 15.60
CA TYR A 340 -12.89 13.12 16.53
C TYR A 340 -13.21 12.32 17.79
N ILE A 341 -12.33 11.39 18.17
CA ILE A 341 -12.54 10.49 19.32
C ILE A 341 -11.56 10.70 20.47
N GLY A 342 -10.60 11.61 20.31
CA GLY A 342 -9.61 11.92 21.34
C GLY A 342 -8.21 11.43 20.99
N LYS A 343 -7.33 11.44 21.99
CA LYS A 343 -5.97 10.92 21.87
C LYS A 343 -5.96 9.42 22.14
N GLU A 344 -5.56 8.64 21.15
CA GLU A 344 -5.38 7.19 21.29
C GLU A 344 -3.97 6.78 20.88
N GLU A 345 -3.57 5.58 21.30
CA GLU A 345 -2.36 4.94 20.79
C GLU A 345 -2.52 4.65 19.30
N ILE A 346 -1.46 4.91 18.55
CA ILE A 346 -1.33 4.63 17.13
C ILE A 346 -0.05 3.82 16.86
N VAL A 347 -0.05 3.06 15.77
CA VAL A 347 1.12 2.32 15.30
C VAL A 347 1.58 2.87 13.97
N VAL A 348 2.80 3.41 13.96
CA VAL A 348 3.54 3.80 12.77
C VAL A 348 4.16 2.56 12.16
N MET A 349 3.71 2.16 10.98
CA MET A 349 4.33 1.10 10.20
C MET A 349 4.89 1.68 8.91
N GLU A 350 6.15 1.38 8.60
CA GLU A 350 6.77 1.66 7.31
C GLU A 350 7.06 0.35 6.57
N THR A 351 6.81 0.33 5.26
CA THR A 351 7.13 -0.77 4.37
C THR A 351 7.94 -0.26 3.19
N ASP A 352 8.75 -1.13 2.60
CA ASP A 352 9.54 -0.82 1.41
C ASP A 352 8.68 -0.44 0.18
N THR A 353 7.47 -0.98 0.07
CA THR A 353 6.46 -0.65 -0.96
C THR A 353 5.69 0.63 -0.67
N ARG A 354 5.76 1.15 0.56
CA ARG A 354 5.00 2.30 1.07
C ARG A 354 3.48 2.17 0.94
N THR A 355 2.98 0.96 0.78
CA THR A 355 1.55 0.67 0.79
C THR A 355 1.29 -0.63 1.52
N PHE A 356 0.04 -0.80 1.95
CA PHE A 356 -0.45 -2.00 2.59
C PHE A 356 -1.98 -2.06 2.51
N ILE A 357 -2.56 -3.21 2.82
CA ILE A 357 -4.01 -3.36 2.97
C ILE A 357 -4.35 -3.41 4.47
N ALA A 358 -5.19 -2.47 4.94
CA ALA A 358 -5.68 -2.44 6.32
C ALA A 358 -7.21 -2.50 6.34
N ASN A 359 -7.78 -3.44 7.10
CA ASN A 359 -9.21 -3.72 7.21
C ASN A 359 -9.89 -3.87 5.83
N GLY A 360 -9.13 -4.32 4.83
CA GLY A 360 -9.60 -4.45 3.45
C GLY A 360 -9.41 -3.23 2.55
N TYR A 361 -9.02 -2.09 3.11
CA TYR A 361 -8.80 -0.83 2.42
C TYR A 361 -7.36 -0.67 1.96
N ALA A 362 -7.18 -0.05 0.79
CA ALA A 362 -5.88 0.26 0.24
C ALA A 362 -5.29 1.51 0.92
N MET A 363 -4.28 1.30 1.76
CA MET A 363 -3.65 2.33 2.57
C MET A 363 -2.25 2.65 2.08
N HIS A 364 -1.82 3.88 2.37
CA HIS A 364 -0.45 4.33 2.16
C HIS A 364 0.30 4.30 3.48
N ASN A 365 1.55 3.82 3.48
CA ASN A 365 2.47 4.11 4.57
C ASN A 365 2.73 5.60 4.52
N CYS A 366 2.44 6.28 5.61
CA CYS A 366 2.63 7.70 5.67
C CYS A 366 4.03 8.11 5.19
N ASN A 367 4.06 8.87 4.08
CA ASN A 367 5.26 9.56 3.62
C ASN A 367 4.90 11.00 3.21
N ARG A 368 5.27 11.95 4.08
CA ARG A 368 6.24 13.02 3.78
C ARG A 368 5.88 14.16 2.80
N PHE A 369 4.77 14.12 2.04
CA PHE A 369 4.46 15.18 1.04
C PHE A 369 2.97 15.32 0.63
N LYS A 370 2.33 16.49 0.94
CA LYS A 370 1.59 17.44 0.04
C LYS A 370 0.29 18.10 0.60
N ALA A 371 0.15 19.38 0.20
CA ALA A 371 -0.98 20.33 0.13
C ALA A 371 -1.54 20.99 1.41
N ASP A 372 -2.19 20.29 2.33
CA ASP A 372 -2.81 20.98 3.49
C ASP A 372 -1.84 21.13 4.67
N HIS A 373 -0.88 20.20 4.83
CA HIS A 373 0.33 20.45 5.61
C HIS A 373 1.11 21.64 5.08
N LEU A 374 0.99 21.99 3.81
CA LEU A 374 1.79 23.04 3.20
C LEU A 374 1.41 24.42 3.74
N GLU A 375 0.20 24.65 4.24
CA GLU A 375 -0.16 25.96 4.82
C GLU A 375 0.38 26.12 6.24
N ASP A 376 0.19 25.12 7.13
CA ASP A 376 0.79 25.14 8.47
C ASP A 376 2.32 25.00 8.40
N TYR A 377 2.84 24.13 7.54
CA TYR A 377 4.27 24.05 7.22
C TYR A 377 4.73 25.39 6.66
N ARG A 378 4.01 26.05 5.73
CA ARG A 378 4.39 27.37 5.20
C ARG A 378 4.43 28.41 6.31
N VAL A 379 3.43 28.47 7.18
CA VAL A 379 3.38 29.39 8.32
C VAL A 379 4.55 29.12 9.27
N ASN A 380 4.77 27.86 9.66
CA ASN A 380 5.87 27.45 10.54
C ASN A 380 7.24 27.64 9.89
N LEU A 381 7.33 27.42 8.58
CA LEU A 381 8.54 27.62 7.77
C LEU A 381 8.87 29.10 7.69
N ILE A 382 7.93 29.96 7.32
CA ILE A 382 8.10 31.42 7.30
C ILE A 382 8.46 31.92 8.70
N ALA A 383 7.81 31.41 9.76
CA ALA A 383 8.17 31.74 11.12
C ALA A 383 9.62 31.32 11.48
N LYS A 384 10.10 30.20 10.92
CA LYS A 384 11.42 29.64 11.20
C LYS A 384 12.55 30.24 10.36
N ILE A 385 12.34 30.47 9.06
CA ILE A 385 13.37 30.94 8.12
C ILE A 385 13.19 32.40 7.69
N GLY A 386 12.03 33.00 7.95
CA GLY A 386 11.67 34.35 7.51
C GLY A 386 11.10 34.40 6.09
N GLN A 387 10.27 35.41 5.82
CA GLN A 387 9.59 35.61 4.54
C GLN A 387 10.59 35.76 3.37
N GLN A 388 11.66 36.54 3.55
CA GLN A 388 12.67 36.76 2.51
C GLN A 388 13.33 35.46 2.02
N LYS A 389 13.70 34.56 2.94
CA LYS A 389 14.30 33.27 2.58
C LYS A 389 13.29 32.35 1.90
N PHE A 390 12.03 32.40 2.34
CA PHE A 390 10.94 31.66 1.73
C PHE A 390 10.68 32.08 0.28
N ASP A 391 10.69 33.39 -0.01
CA ASP A 391 10.50 33.92 -1.36
C ASP A 391 11.66 33.50 -2.29
N LEU A 392 12.90 33.54 -1.78
CA LEU A 392 14.08 33.00 -2.47
C LEU A 392 13.95 31.49 -2.75
N LEU A 393 13.39 30.74 -1.80
CA LEU A 393 13.15 29.29 -1.95
C LEU A 393 12.18 29.01 -3.11
N LYS A 394 11.12 29.81 -3.23
CA LYS A 394 10.16 29.74 -4.35
C LYS A 394 10.85 29.94 -5.68
N VAL A 395 11.64 31.01 -5.81
CA VAL A 395 12.39 31.31 -7.05
C VAL A 395 13.34 30.16 -7.40
N LYS A 396 14.04 29.58 -6.42
CA LYS A 396 14.93 28.43 -6.65
C LYS A 396 14.18 27.17 -7.10
N ALA A 397 12.98 26.93 -6.60
CA ALA A 397 12.21 25.71 -6.90
C ALA A 397 11.85 25.62 -8.39
N ASP A 398 11.63 26.76 -9.05
CA ASP A 398 11.36 26.83 -10.49
C ASP A 398 12.63 26.70 -11.35
N GLY A 399 13.81 26.77 -10.71
CA GLY A 399 15.10 26.58 -11.35
C GLY A 399 15.43 25.11 -11.64
N THR A 400 16.26 24.90 -12.67
CA THR A 400 16.86 23.59 -12.94
C THR A 400 18.25 23.51 -12.30
N SER A 401 18.60 22.34 -11.76
CA SER A 401 19.93 22.10 -11.20
C SER A 401 20.46 20.76 -11.70
N LYS A 402 21.72 20.77 -12.11
CA LYS A 402 22.49 19.57 -12.46
C LYS A 402 23.78 19.61 -11.66
N MET A 403 23.88 18.70 -10.69
CA MET A 403 25.08 18.51 -9.89
C MET A 403 25.96 17.45 -10.53
N THR A 404 27.25 17.72 -10.57
CA THR A 404 28.32 16.81 -10.95
C THR A 404 28.60 15.80 -9.85
N ASP A 405 29.20 14.66 -10.20
CA ASP A 405 29.59 13.63 -9.21
C ASP A 405 30.53 14.20 -8.13
N PHE A 406 31.43 15.10 -8.52
CA PHE A 406 32.35 15.76 -7.61
C PHE A 406 31.59 16.58 -6.55
N GLU A 407 30.57 17.36 -6.95
CA GLU A 407 29.76 18.13 -6.00
C GLU A 407 28.96 17.22 -5.05
N TYR A 408 28.42 16.10 -5.56
CA TYR A 408 27.78 15.10 -4.68
C TYR A 408 28.76 14.56 -3.64
N GLU A 409 29.98 14.19 -4.04
CA GLU A 409 31.00 13.66 -3.14
C GLU A 409 31.43 14.69 -2.09
N GLN A 410 31.62 15.96 -2.48
CA GLN A 410 31.96 17.02 -1.53
C GLN A 410 30.84 17.27 -0.53
N LEU A 411 29.57 17.32 -0.97
CA LEU A 411 28.44 17.48 -0.06
C LEU A 411 28.26 16.29 0.87
N ILE A 412 28.46 15.05 0.39
CA ILE A 412 28.42 13.86 1.23
C ILE A 412 29.48 13.98 2.34
N LYS A 413 30.71 14.36 1.98
CA LYS A 413 31.80 14.54 2.94
C LYS A 413 31.47 15.62 3.97
N TYR A 414 30.92 16.75 3.51
CA TYR A 414 30.50 17.87 4.35
C TYR A 414 29.42 17.48 5.36
N TYR A 415 28.28 16.93 4.91
CA TYR A 415 27.18 16.56 5.81
C TYR A 415 27.55 15.41 6.74
N LYS A 416 28.40 14.47 6.30
CA LYS A 416 28.90 13.41 7.17
C LYS A 416 29.74 13.94 8.33
N ALA A 417 30.57 14.96 8.08
CA ALA A 417 31.34 15.62 9.13
C ALA A 417 30.43 16.37 10.11
N LEU A 418 29.43 17.09 9.61
CA LEU A 418 28.42 17.78 10.42
C LEU A 418 27.59 16.81 11.25
N ASN A 419 27.14 15.70 10.68
CA ASN A 419 26.39 14.66 11.38
C ASN A 419 27.17 14.14 12.59
N LYS A 420 28.47 13.88 12.43
CA LYS A 420 29.34 13.42 13.52
C LYS A 420 29.45 14.47 14.63
N LYS A 421 29.59 15.74 14.26
CA LYS A 421 29.65 16.86 15.21
C LYS A 421 28.33 17.02 15.98
N LEU A 422 27.22 17.12 15.27
CA LEU A 422 25.89 17.33 15.86
C LEU A 422 25.45 16.16 16.74
N ARG A 423 25.73 14.91 16.35
CA ARG A 423 25.47 13.74 17.22
C ARG A 423 26.14 13.85 18.57
N LYS A 424 27.43 14.24 18.58
CA LYS A 424 28.20 14.43 19.81
C LYS A 424 27.62 15.57 20.66
N GLU A 425 27.25 16.68 20.03
CA GLU A 425 26.68 17.85 20.73
C GLU A 425 25.28 17.57 21.31
N LYS A 426 24.47 16.73 20.65
CA LYS A 426 23.10 16.41 21.06
C LYS A 426 22.99 15.15 21.93
N GLY A 427 24.10 14.42 22.13
CA GLY A 427 24.12 13.18 22.92
C GLY A 427 23.36 12.01 22.27
N LEU A 428 23.37 11.90 20.93
CA LEU A 428 22.57 10.97 20.12
C LEU A 428 23.36 9.98 19.26
#